data_AF-A7RS42-F1
#
_entry.id   AF-A7RS42-F1
#
_cell.length_a   1.000
_cell.length_b   1.000
_cell.length_c   1.000
_cell.angle_alpha   90.00
_cell.angle_beta   90.00
_cell.angle_gamma   90.00
#
_symmetry.space_group_name_H-M   'P 1'
#
loop_
_entity.id
_entity.type
_entity.pdbx_description
1 polymer ?
#
loop_
_entity_poly.entity_id
_entity_poly.type
_entity_poly.pdbx_seq_one_letter_code
_entity_poly.pdbx_strand_id
1 'polypeptide(L)' 'HYTVREIEVLGYCDCHGHADGSQCPLNDTTNQRECQCLGNTCGASCDMCCPLYNQILWTAGSTAPWINDESSKCER' A
#
# COMPACT_ATOMS: atom_id res chain seq x y z
N HIS A 1 12.91 8.65 -37.74
CA HIS A 1 13.87 8.29 -36.68
C HIS A 1 13.40 8.88 -35.37
N TYR A 2 13.60 8.15 -34.26
CA TYR A 2 13.33 8.64 -32.91
C TYR A 2 14.61 8.52 -32.08
N THR A 3 14.91 9.54 -31.28
CA THR A 3 16.05 9.56 -30.36
C THR A 3 15.56 10.07 -29.01
N VAL A 4 15.74 9.26 -27.97
CA VAL A 4 15.38 9.62 -26.58
C VAL A 4 16.66 9.93 -25.83
N ARG A 5 16.66 11.07 -25.11
CA ARG A 5 17.81 11.53 -24.34
C ARG A 5 17.77 11.02 -22.90
N GLU A 6 16.59 11.03 -22.28
CA GLU A 6 16.40 10.60 -20.89
C GLU A 6 14.90 10.35 -20.61
N ILE A 7 14.61 9.46 -19.67
CA ILE A 7 13.27 9.21 -19.12
C ILE A 7 13.42 9.09 -17.61
N GLU A 8 12.64 9.87 -16.87
CA GLU A 8 12.53 9.79 -15.41
C GLU A 8 11.10 9.42 -15.03
N VAL A 9 10.94 8.51 -14.07
CA VAL A 9 9.64 8.08 -13.55
C VAL A 9 9.66 8.19 -12.04
N LEU A 10 8.86 9.12 -11.51
CA LEU A 10 8.56 9.22 -10.10
C LEU A 10 7.30 8.38 -9.81
N GLY A 11 7.38 7.53 -8.79
CA GLY A 11 6.27 6.66 -8.41
C GLY A 11 6.26 6.35 -6.93
N TYR A 12 5.07 6.07 -6.42
CA TYR A 12 4.80 5.61 -5.07
C TYR A 12 4.09 4.27 -5.15
N CYS A 13 4.18 3.46 -4.11
CA CYS A 13 3.36 2.26 -4.06
C CYS A 13 1.91 2.61 -3.78
N ASP A 14 1.03 1.88 -4.43
CA ASP A 14 -0.36 1.85 -4.05
C ASP A 14 -0.52 0.93 -2.83
N CYS A 15 -0.79 1.53 -1.68
CA CYS A 15 -1.07 0.84 -0.43
C CYS A 15 -2.54 1.02 -0.02
N HIS A 16 -3.41 1.42 -0.95
CA HIS A 16 -4.83 1.69 -0.74
C HIS A 16 -5.13 2.65 0.43
N GLY A 17 -4.22 3.57 0.72
CA GLY A 17 -4.37 4.53 1.82
C GLY A 17 -4.13 3.91 3.19
N HIS A 18 -3.43 2.78 3.28
CA HIS A 18 -3.15 2.08 4.56
C HIS A 18 -1.67 2.04 4.93
N ALA A 19 -0.80 2.75 4.22
CA ALA A 19 0.62 2.85 4.54
C ALA A 19 1.23 4.12 3.95
N ASP A 20 2.48 4.40 4.30
CA ASP A 20 3.32 5.37 3.59
C ASP A 20 3.90 4.71 2.33
N GLY A 21 3.31 5.00 1.17
CA GLY A 21 3.72 4.46 -0.12
C GLY A 21 5.04 5.05 -0.66
N SER A 22 5.67 6.00 0.05
CA SER A 22 7.07 6.35 -0.20
C SER A 22 8.04 5.29 0.34
N GLN A 23 7.58 4.46 1.28
CA GLN A 23 8.35 3.42 1.96
C GLN A 23 7.82 2.03 1.63
N CYS A 24 8.33 1.43 0.54
CA CYS A 24 8.05 0.04 0.19
C CYS A 24 9.36 -0.74 0.09
N PRO A 25 9.82 -1.35 1.20
CA PRO A 25 11.00 -2.18 1.18
C PRO A 25 10.81 -3.37 0.23
N LEU A 26 11.91 -3.83 -0.34
CA LEU A 26 11.93 -5.11 -1.05
C LEU A 26 11.79 -6.23 -0.01
N ASN A 27 10.81 -7.12 -0.20
CA ASN A 27 10.70 -8.33 0.58
C ASN A 27 11.61 -9.40 -0.05
N ASP A 28 12.60 -9.88 0.71
CA ASP A 28 13.62 -10.84 0.23
C ASP A 28 13.04 -12.21 -0.12
N THR A 29 11.87 -12.56 0.42
CA THR A 29 11.23 -13.87 0.16
C THR A 29 10.44 -13.83 -1.14
N THR A 30 9.70 -12.75 -1.40
CA THR A 30 8.84 -12.60 -2.57
C THR A 30 9.54 -11.90 -3.75
N ASN A 31 10.68 -11.24 -3.49
CA ASN A 31 11.37 -10.34 -4.43
C ASN A 31 10.47 -9.22 -4.96
N GLN A 32 9.50 -8.78 -4.16
CA GLN A 32 8.57 -7.70 -4.49
C GLN A 32 8.68 -6.57 -3.49
N ARG A 33 8.40 -5.34 -3.94
CA ARG A 33 8.25 -4.20 -3.01
C ARG A 33 6.87 -4.27 -2.39
N GLU A 34 6.82 -4.29 -1.07
CA GLU A 34 5.58 -4.46 -0.31
C GLU A 34 5.35 -3.27 0.62
N CYS A 35 4.09 -2.92 0.81
CA CYS A 35 3.67 -1.84 1.70
C CYS A 35 3.85 -2.25 3.17
N GLN A 36 4.25 -1.30 4.01
CA GLN A 36 4.25 -1.47 5.47
C GLN A 36 2.87 -1.13 6.03
N CYS A 37 1.94 -2.08 5.94
CA CYS A 37 0.53 -1.86 6.26
C CYS A 37 0.27 -1.43 7.72
N LEU A 38 -0.64 -0.46 7.86
CA LEU A 38 -1.17 0.08 9.11
C LEU A 38 -2.68 -0.21 9.20
N GLY A 39 -3.29 0.15 10.33
CA GLY A 39 -4.74 0.02 10.49
C GLY A 39 -5.26 -1.43 10.46
N ASN A 40 -4.45 -2.40 10.90
CA ASN A 40 -4.78 -3.84 10.88
C ASN A 40 -5.13 -4.38 9.48
N THR A 41 -4.57 -3.78 8.44
CA THR A 41 -4.60 -4.31 7.08
C THR A 41 -3.35 -5.17 6.82
N CYS A 42 -3.50 -6.13 5.92
CA CYS A 42 -2.51 -7.13 5.56
C CYS A 42 -2.51 -7.32 4.03
N GLY A 43 -1.46 -7.97 3.51
CA GLY A 43 -1.25 -8.17 2.08
C GLY A 43 -0.12 -7.29 1.54
N ALA A 44 0.37 -7.58 0.34
CA ALA A 44 1.50 -6.86 -0.27
C ALA A 44 1.19 -5.36 -0.50
N SER A 45 -0.08 -5.03 -0.72
CA SER A 45 -0.60 -3.68 -0.97
C SER A 45 -1.69 -3.27 0.02
N CYS A 46 -1.79 -3.95 1.18
CA CYS A 46 -2.79 -3.66 2.21
C CYS A 46 -4.25 -3.81 1.71
N ASP A 47 -4.49 -4.82 0.87
CA ASP A 47 -5.74 -5.08 0.14
C ASP A 47 -6.74 -5.94 0.92
N MET A 48 -6.40 -6.36 2.14
CA MET A 48 -7.31 -7.11 3.01
C MET A 48 -7.13 -6.73 4.47
N CYS A 49 -8.14 -7.02 5.29
CA CYS A 49 -7.98 -6.99 6.73
C CYS A 49 -7.16 -8.19 7.22
N CYS A 50 -6.34 -7.99 8.24
CA CYS A 50 -5.61 -9.08 8.87
C CYS A 50 -6.56 -10.10 9.52
N PRO A 51 -6.12 -11.37 9.68
CA PRO A 51 -6.87 -12.35 10.45
C PRO A 51 -7.22 -11.78 11.84
N LEU A 52 -8.45 -12.04 12.29
CA LEU A 52 -9.05 -11.49 13.53
C LEU A 52 -9.51 -10.03 13.46
N TYR A 53 -9.30 -9.30 12.35
CA TYR A 53 -9.74 -7.90 12.18
C TYR A 53 -10.78 -7.76 11.06
N ASN A 54 -11.74 -8.67 11.00
CA ASN A 54 -12.70 -8.80 9.91
C ASN A 54 -14.16 -8.62 10.36
N GLN A 55 -14.41 -7.95 11.48
CA GLN A 55 -15.77 -7.60 11.91
C GLN A 55 -16.43 -6.57 10.98
N ILE A 56 -15.61 -5.74 10.35
CA ILE A 56 -16.02 -4.84 9.27
C ILE A 56 -15.38 -5.30 7.96
N LEU A 57 -16.04 -4.97 6.85
CA LEU A 57 -15.44 -5.16 5.54
C LEU A 57 -14.26 -4.21 5.36
N TRP A 58 -13.20 -4.71 4.73
CA TRP A 58 -12.09 -3.88 4.30
C TRP A 58 -12.60 -2.77 3.37
N THR A 59 -12.07 -1.57 3.54
CA THR A 59 -12.30 -0.43 2.66
C THR A 59 -10.99 0.29 2.39
N ALA A 60 -10.82 0.83 1.19
CA ALA A 60 -9.70 1.72 0.90
C ALA A 60 -9.79 3.02 1.73
N GLY A 61 -8.64 3.63 1.99
CA GLY A 61 -8.55 4.96 2.56
C GLY A 61 -9.22 6.02 1.68
N SER A 62 -9.73 7.06 2.31
CA SER A 62 -10.31 8.23 1.65
C SER A 62 -9.25 9.22 1.13
N THR A 63 -8.01 9.06 1.60
CA THR A 63 -6.83 9.83 1.18
C THR A 63 -6.21 9.27 -0.11
N ALA A 64 -5.06 9.81 -0.51
CA ALA A 64 -4.30 9.25 -1.62
C ALA A 64 -3.82 7.82 -1.28
N PRO A 65 -3.69 6.91 -2.27
CA PRO A 65 -3.37 5.50 -2.02
C PRO A 65 -2.02 5.23 -1.33
N TRP A 66 -1.11 6.20 -1.34
CA TRP A 66 0.22 6.14 -0.70
C TRP A 66 0.27 6.90 0.64
N ILE A 67 -0.86 7.36 1.17
CA ILE A 67 -0.94 8.10 2.44
C ILE A 67 -1.90 7.36 3.38
N ASN A 68 -1.40 6.96 4.54
CA ASN A 68 -2.22 6.30 5.57
C ASN A 68 -3.43 7.14 6.01
N ASP A 69 -4.62 6.56 5.93
CA ASP A 69 -5.89 7.06 6.45
C ASP A 69 -6.33 6.22 7.66
N GLU A 70 -6.09 6.76 8.84
CA GLU A 70 -6.43 6.11 10.11
C GLU A 70 -7.93 5.85 10.31
N SER A 71 -8.80 6.52 9.54
CA SER A 71 -10.26 6.34 9.64
C SER A 71 -10.74 5.06 8.98
N SER A 72 -9.97 4.50 8.04
CA SER A 72 -10.32 3.33 7.24
C SER A 72 -9.77 2.01 7.78
N LYS A 73 -9.24 2.01 9.01
CA LYS A 73 -8.64 0.83 9.65
C LYS A 73 -9.64 -0.31 9.84
N CYS A 74 -9.13 -1.54 9.76
CA CYS A 74 -9.87 -2.75 10.08
C CYS A 74 -10.07 -2.91 11.60
N GLU A 75 -11.24 -3.43 11.97
CA GLU A 75 -11.66 -3.64 13.36
C GLU A 75 -11.83 -5.12 13.69
N ARG A 76 -11.46 -5.45 14.94
CA ARG A 76 -11.55 -6.80 15.48
C ARG A 76 -12.97 -7.20 15.70
#